data_AF-A0AAE1DS52-F1
#
_entry.id   AF-A0AAE1DS52-F1
#
_cell.length_a   1.000
_cell.length_b   1.000
_cell.length_c   1.000
_cell.angle_alpha   90.00
_cell.angle_beta   90.00
_cell.angle_gamma   90.00
#
_symmetry.space_group_name_H-M   'P 1'
#
loop_
_entity.id
_entity.type
_entity.pdbx_description
1 polymer ?
#
loop_
_entity_poly.entity_id
_entity_poly.type
_entity_poly.pdbx_seq_one_letter_code
_entity_poly.pdbx_strand_id
1 'polypeptide(L)'
;MVASGLPRQNVDGHASEMAAMALEVRTKLSVMTVQHLAGESLRMRIGMNSGPVVAGVVGHKMPRYCLFGDTVNVASRMESTSLPLKIQSSRIYKTRA
;
A
#
# COMPACT_ATOMS: atom_id res chain seq x y z
N MET A 1 -3.36 -0.93 -4.97
CA MET A 1 -3.53 -0.24 -3.67
C MET A 1 -4.19 -1.21 -2.71
N VAL A 2 -3.72 -1.30 -1.47
CA VAL A 2 -4.27 -2.15 -0.41
C VAL A 2 -4.39 -1.31 0.86
N ALA A 3 -5.41 -1.57 1.68
CA ALA A 3 -5.64 -0.87 2.94
C ALA A 3 -6.13 -1.84 4.02
N SER A 4 -5.79 -1.57 5.28
CA SER A 4 -6.31 -2.26 6.47
C SER A 4 -7.13 -1.29 7.33
N GLY A 5 -7.99 -1.83 8.19
CA GLY A 5 -8.93 -1.07 9.02
C GLY A 5 -10.25 -0.69 8.35
N LEU A 6 -10.62 -1.38 7.25
CA LEU A 6 -11.84 -1.15 6.48
C LEU A 6 -12.47 -2.47 6.02
N PRO A 7 -13.82 -2.58 5.94
CA PRO A 7 -14.81 -1.62 6.44
C PRO A 7 -14.92 -1.64 7.97
N ARG A 8 -14.37 -2.67 8.63
CA ARG A 8 -14.24 -2.76 10.08
C ARG A 8 -12.89 -2.22 10.51
N GLN A 9 -12.89 -1.39 11.54
CA GLN A 9 -11.65 -0.84 12.10
C GLN A 9 -10.79 -1.96 12.68
N ASN A 10 -9.48 -1.86 12.44
CA ASN A 10 -8.46 -2.72 13.02
C ASN A 10 -7.50 -1.79 13.76
N VAL A 11 -7.83 -1.46 15.01
CA VAL A 11 -7.16 -0.37 15.74
C VAL A 11 -5.69 -0.71 16.01
N ASP A 12 -5.40 -1.96 16.36
CA ASP A 12 -4.09 -2.35 16.90
C ASP A 12 -3.21 -3.13 15.89
N GLY A 13 -3.81 -3.75 14.87
CA GLY A 13 -3.10 -4.63 13.94
C GLY A 13 -2.80 -4.03 12.57
N HIS A 14 -3.53 -2.98 12.16
CA HIS A 14 -3.57 -2.56 10.76
C HIS A 14 -2.20 -2.16 10.21
N ALA A 15 -1.37 -1.48 11.00
CA ALA A 15 -0.06 -1.06 10.57
C ALA A 15 0.89 -2.26 10.44
N SER A 16 0.96 -3.12 11.45
CA SER A 16 1.86 -4.28 11.47
C SER A 16 1.56 -5.27 10.34
N GLU A 17 0.28 -5.57 10.10
CA GLU A 17 -0.17 -6.43 9.00
C GLU A 17 0.25 -5.89 7.63
N MET A 18 0.08 -4.57 7.42
CA MET A 18 0.46 -3.93 6.16
C MET A 18 1.97 -3.88 5.96
N ALA A 19 2.74 -3.70 7.04
CA ALA A 19 4.19 -3.77 6.98
C ALA A 19 4.67 -5.19 6.65
N ALA A 20 4.07 -6.21 7.28
CA ALA A 20 4.37 -7.61 7.01
C ALA A 20 4.07 -7.96 5.54
N MET A 21 2.90 -7.57 5.04
CA MET A 21 2.52 -7.75 3.63
C MET A 21 3.53 -7.09 2.68
N ALA A 22 3.92 -5.83 2.95
CA ALA A 22 4.88 -5.11 2.12
C ALA A 22 6.25 -5.81 2.07
N LEU A 23 6.73 -6.32 3.22
CA LEU A 23 7.97 -7.07 3.32
C LEU A 23 7.91 -8.40 2.56
N GLU A 24 6.80 -9.12 2.67
CA GLU A 24 6.60 -10.39 1.97
C GLU A 24 6.57 -10.19 0.45
N VAL A 25 5.81 -9.20 -0.03
CA VAL A 25 5.74 -8.85 -1.46
C VAL A 25 7.12 -8.49 -1.99
N ARG A 26 7.87 -7.62 -1.30
CA ARG A 26 9.23 -7.24 -1.70
C ARG A 26 10.14 -8.48 -1.80
N THR A 27 10.06 -9.38 -0.82
CA THR A 27 10.89 -10.60 -0.78
C THR A 27 10.56 -11.52 -1.95
N LYS A 28 9.26 -11.76 -2.22
CA LYS A 28 8.84 -12.56 -3.37
C LYS A 28 9.26 -11.95 -4.71
N LEU A 29 9.14 -10.63 -4.86
CA LEU A 29 9.56 -9.93 -6.09
C LEU A 29 11.07 -10.01 -6.33
N SER A 30 11.88 -10.07 -5.27
CA SER A 30 13.35 -10.16 -5.42
C SER A 30 13.83 -11.45 -6.08
N VAL A 31 13.05 -12.52 -5.99
CA VAL A 31 13.36 -13.85 -6.57
C VAL A 31 12.47 -14.21 -7.75
N MET A 32 11.46 -13.38 -8.05
CA MET A 32 10.51 -13.64 -9.12
C MET A 32 11.13 -13.33 -10.48
N THR A 33 11.06 -14.31 -11.39
CA THR A 33 11.43 -14.14 -12.79
C THR A 33 10.19 -14.12 -13.67
N VAL A 34 10.19 -13.25 -14.68
CA VAL A 34 9.09 -13.12 -15.62
C VAL A 34 9.37 -14.02 -16.82
N GLN A 35 8.57 -15.08 -16.99
CA GLN A 35 8.81 -16.12 -17.99
C GLN A 35 8.93 -15.58 -19.43
N HIS A 36 8.18 -14.55 -19.79
CA HIS A 36 8.17 -13.95 -21.12
C HIS A 36 9.18 -12.78 -21.27
N LEU A 37 9.89 -12.41 -20.21
CA LEU A 37 10.91 -11.36 -20.18
C LEU A 37 12.17 -11.91 -19.49
N ALA A 38 12.71 -12.98 -20.06
CA ALA A 38 13.90 -13.64 -19.53
C ALA A 38 15.06 -12.64 -19.39
N GLY A 39 15.59 -12.51 -18.16
CA GLY A 39 16.69 -11.59 -17.83
C GLY A 39 16.26 -10.27 -17.18
N GLU A 40 14.97 -9.92 -17.23
CA GLU A 40 14.43 -8.73 -16.55
C GLU A 40 13.94 -9.08 -15.15
N SER A 41 14.26 -8.23 -14.17
CA SER A 41 13.73 -8.35 -12.81
C SER A 41 12.59 -7.36 -12.59
N LEU A 42 11.47 -7.85 -12.07
CA LEU A 42 10.32 -7.00 -11.74
C LEU A 42 10.64 -6.16 -10.50
N ARG A 43 10.78 -4.85 -10.68
CA ARG A 43 11.08 -3.90 -9.59
C ARG A 43 9.84 -3.09 -9.24
N MET A 44 9.37 -3.22 -8.01
CA MET A 44 8.22 -2.47 -7.49
C MET A 44 8.67 -1.42 -6.46
N ARG A 45 7.96 -0.29 -6.42
CA ARG A 45 8.05 0.70 -5.33
C ARG A 45 6.85 0.53 -4.41
N ILE A 46 7.06 0.63 -3.11
CA ILE A 46 6.00 0.53 -2.11
C ILE A 46 6.02 1.78 -1.24
N GLY A 47 4.86 2.44 -1.12
CA GLY A 47 4.63 3.60 -0.25
C GLY A 47 3.59 3.30 0.82
N MET A 48 3.83 3.74 2.05
CA MET A 48 2.99 3.42 3.20
C MET A 48 2.69 4.67 4.04
N ASN A 49 1.44 4.77 4.50
CA ASN A 49 0.97 5.80 5.42
C ASN A 49 -0.25 5.29 6.19
N SER A 50 -0.47 5.78 7.41
CA SER A 50 -1.67 5.50 8.21
C SER A 50 -2.31 6.82 8.65
N GLY A 51 -3.65 6.80 8.82
CA GLY A 51 -4.42 7.99 9.13
C GLY A 51 -5.90 7.84 8.77
N PRO A 52 -6.71 8.87 9.06
CA PRO A 52 -8.13 8.88 8.75
C PRO A 52 -8.36 8.86 7.24
N VAL A 53 -9.40 8.15 6.82
CA VAL A 53 -9.81 7.96 5.43
C VAL A 53 -11.33 7.87 5.36
N VAL A 54 -11.90 8.41 4.29
CA VAL A 54 -13.32 8.23 3.96
C VAL A 54 -13.43 7.12 2.94
N ALA A 55 -14.29 6.14 3.21
CA ALA A 55 -14.56 5.04 2.29
C ALA A 55 -16.03 5.06 1.87
N GLY A 56 -16.30 4.73 0.61
CA GLY A 56 -17.67 4.69 0.09
C GLY A 56 -17.79 4.06 -1.28
N VAL A 57 -19.01 3.74 -1.68
CA VAL A 57 -19.32 3.24 -3.02
C VAL A 57 -19.72 4.40 -3.92
N VAL A 58 -19.05 4.54 -5.06
CA VAL A 58 -19.28 5.62 -6.03
C VAL A 58 -19.86 5.05 -7.33
N GLY A 59 -20.94 5.68 -7.82
CA GLY A 59 -21.59 5.35 -9.08
C GLY A 59 -22.82 4.45 -8.94
N HIS A 60 -23.88 4.75 -9.71
CA HIS A 60 -25.14 3.99 -9.67
C HIS A 60 -25.13 2.80 -10.64
N LYS A 61 -24.73 3.03 -11.91
CA LYS A 61 -24.68 1.97 -12.94
C LYS A 61 -23.46 1.04 -12.80
N MET A 62 -22.36 1.57 -12.28
CA MET A 62 -21.11 0.83 -12.04
C MET A 62 -20.54 1.22 -10.68
N PRO A 63 -21.05 0.65 -9.58
CA PRO A 63 -20.59 0.97 -8.23
C PRO A 63 -19.13 0.52 -8.03
N ARG A 64 -18.28 1.42 -7.53
CA ARG A 64 -16.88 1.14 -7.17
C ARG A 64 -16.62 1.55 -5.73
N TYR A 65 -15.99 0.67 -4.96
CA TYR A 65 -15.53 1.01 -3.61
C TYR A 65 -14.28 1.87 -3.69
N CYS A 66 -14.36 3.09 -3.15
CA CYS A 66 -13.34 4.12 -3.27
C CYS A 66 -12.92 4.63 -1.89
N LEU A 67 -11.64 5.00 -1.79
CA LEU A 67 -11.02 5.58 -0.60
C LEU A 67 -10.56 7.01 -0.92
N PHE A 68 -10.89 7.94 -0.03
CA PHE A 68 -10.60 9.37 -0.17
C PHE A 68 -9.96 9.95 1.09
N GLY A 69 -9.16 10.99 0.92
CA GLY A 69 -8.55 11.76 2.00
C GLY A 69 -7.04 11.93 1.85
N ASP A 70 -6.45 12.81 2.66
CA ASP A 70 -5.02 13.11 2.58
C ASP A 70 -4.14 11.91 2.88
N THR A 71 -4.62 10.97 3.71
CA THR A 71 -3.90 9.74 4.04
C THR A 71 -3.53 8.94 2.79
N VAL A 72 -4.46 8.83 1.81
CA VAL A 72 -4.22 8.09 0.57
C VAL A 72 -3.28 8.86 -0.37
N ASN A 73 -3.38 10.20 -0.38
CA ASN A 73 -2.50 11.06 -1.17
C ASN A 73 -1.06 11.03 -0.65
N VAL A 74 -0.87 11.03 0.67
CA VAL A 74 0.46 10.90 1.30
C VAL A 74 1.05 9.51 1.02
N ALA A 75 0.25 8.44 1.13
CA ALA A 75 0.70 7.08 0.76
C ALA A 75 1.18 7.03 -0.71
N SER A 76 0.41 7.63 -1.62
CA SER A 76 0.77 7.75 -3.04
C SER A 76 2.08 8.52 -3.24
N ARG A 77 2.29 9.63 -2.52
CA ARG A 77 3.57 10.35 -2.54
C ARG A 77 4.73 9.53 -2.00
N MET A 78 4.51 8.71 -0.97
CA MET A 78 5.53 7.79 -0.47
C MET A 78 5.90 6.72 -1.50
N GLU A 79 4.96 6.28 -2.33
CA GLU A 79 5.26 5.32 -3.40
C GLU A 79 6.01 5.99 -4.57
N SER A 80 5.53 7.16 -5.01
CA SER A 80 6.10 7.86 -6.17
C SER A 80 7.51 8.37 -5.93
N THR A 81 7.86 8.72 -4.69
CA THR A 81 9.22 9.18 -4.31
C THR A 81 10.14 8.05 -3.84
N SER A 82 9.65 6.81 -3.79
CA SER A 82 10.44 5.66 -3.31
C SER A 82 11.46 5.19 -4.34
N LEU A 83 12.50 4.53 -3.85
CA LEU A 83 13.46 3.84 -4.71
C LEU A 83 12.91 2.46 -5.12
N PRO A 84 13.27 1.95 -6.32
CA PRO A 84 12.89 0.60 -6.74
C PRO A 84 13.29 -0.47 -5.71
N LEU A 85 12.41 -1.45 -5.48
CA LEU A 85 12.56 -2.52 -4.47
C LEU A 85 12.68 -2.04 -3.01
N LYS A 86 12.34 -0.77 -2.74
CA LYS A 86 12.30 -0.23 -1.38
C LYS A 86 10.87 0.08 -0.94
N ILE A 87 10.71 0.06 0.38
CA ILE A 87 9.48 0.45 1.07
C ILE A 87 9.76 1.79 1.73
N GLN A 88 8.97 2.80 1.38
CA GLN A 88 9.02 4.12 2.00
C GLN A 88 7.77 4.35 2.83
N SER A 89 7.95 4.71 4.09
CA SER A 89 6.87 5.00 5.02
C SER A 89 6.90 6.47 5.44
N SER A 90 5.72 7.07 5.62
CA SER A 90 5.64 8.38 6.27
C SER A 90 6.11 8.30 7.73
N ARG A 91 6.41 9.45 8.34
CA ARG A 91 6.78 9.51 9.77
C ARG A 91 5.60 9.12 10.68
N ILE A 92 4.39 9.56 10.32
CA ILE A 92 3.15 9.33 11.09
C ILE A 92 2.80 7.84 11.14
N TYR A 93 3.14 7.10 10.08
CA TYR A 93 2.95 5.65 10.01
C TYR A 93 3.56 4.91 11.20
N LYS A 94 4.68 5.39 11.75
CA LYS A 94 5.38 4.77 12.88
C LYS A 94 4.78 5.12 14.24
N THR A 95 4.08 6.25 14.35
CA THR A 95 3.57 6.78 15.62
C THR A 95 2.11 6.45 15.91
N ARG A 96 1.38 5.94 14.90
CA ARG A 96 -0.02 5.51 15.00
C ARG A 96 -0.20 4.04 14.59
N ALA A 97 0.87 3.26 14.71
CA ALA A 97 0.88 1.82 14.49
C ALA A 97 0.44 1.08 15.74
#